data_AF-A0A522Y6G0-F1
#
_entry.id   AF-A0A522Y6G0-F1
#
_cell.length_a   1.000
_cell.length_b   1.000
_cell.length_c   1.000
_cell.angle_alpha   90.00
_cell.angle_beta   90.00
_cell.angle_gamma   90.00
#
_symmetry.space_group_name_H-M   'P 1'
#
loop_
_entity.id
_entity.type
_entity.pdbx_description
1 polymer ?
#
loop_
_entity_poly.entity_id
_entity_poly.type
_entity_poly.pdbx_seq_one_letter_code
_entity_poly.pdbx_strand_id
1 'polypeptide(L)'
;MVSNSSAFASSTPVAIRQDDLIQSVADALQYISYYHPVDYIRALAAAYEREQSPAARDAMAQILINSRMCAEGRRPICQDTGIVTVFLDIGMDVRWDGATMSVE
;
A
#
# COMPACT_ATOMS: atom_id res chain seq x y z
N MET A 1 14.85 35.08 21.66
CA MET A 1 13.51 34.84 22.24
C MET A 1 12.54 34.62 21.09
N VAL A 2 12.30 33.36 20.71
CA VAL A 2 11.11 32.98 19.94
C VAL A 2 10.39 32.00 20.85
N SER A 3 9.37 32.50 21.53
CA SER A 3 8.48 31.71 22.38
C SER A 3 7.51 30.98 21.46
N ASN A 4 7.85 29.76 21.03
CA ASN A 4 6.88 28.90 20.38
C ASN A 4 6.20 28.03 21.45
N SER A 5 5.28 28.65 22.21
CA SER A 5 4.25 27.91 22.91
C SER A 5 3.22 27.45 21.89
N SER A 6 3.49 26.35 21.18
CA SER A 6 2.40 25.55 20.64
C SER A 6 1.89 24.69 21.79
N ALA A 7 0.69 25.01 22.26
CA ALA A 7 -0.06 24.20 23.20
C ALA A 7 0.04 22.71 22.81
N PHE A 8 0.61 21.89 23.68
CA PHE A 8 0.36 20.46 23.66
C PHE A 8 -1.14 20.30 23.93
N ALA A 9 -1.93 20.21 22.87
CA ALA A 9 -3.32 19.79 22.98
C ALA A 9 -3.28 18.44 23.71
N SER A 10 -4.00 18.33 24.82
CA SER A 10 -4.24 17.05 25.47
C SER A 10 -4.95 16.15 24.46
N SER A 11 -4.19 15.30 23.78
CA SER A 11 -4.70 14.27 22.89
C SER A 11 -5.37 13.23 23.77
N THR A 12 -6.64 12.97 23.50
CA THR A 12 -7.34 11.85 24.13
C THR A 12 -6.70 10.56 23.61
N PRO A 13 -6.32 9.63 24.50
CA PRO A 13 -5.76 8.36 24.07
C PRO A 13 -6.68 7.64 23.08
N VAL A 14 -6.10 7.11 22.00
CA VAL A 14 -6.82 6.34 20.98
C VAL A 14 -6.49 4.87 21.17
N ALA A 15 -7.49 4.07 21.51
CA ALA A 15 -7.34 2.62 21.56
C ALA A 15 -7.43 2.03 20.15
N ILE A 16 -6.41 1.27 19.74
CA ILE A 16 -6.40 0.47 18.50
C ILE A 16 -6.43 -1.00 18.90
N ARG A 17 -7.42 -1.75 18.40
CA ARG A 17 -7.55 -3.18 18.70
C ARG A 17 -6.54 -3.97 17.87
N GLN A 18 -5.95 -5.00 18.46
CA GLN A 18 -4.99 -5.88 17.78
C GLN A 18 -5.57 -6.46 16.48
N ASP A 19 -6.82 -6.94 16.49
CA ASP A 19 -7.47 -7.52 15.32
C ASP A 19 -7.64 -6.49 14.19
N ASP A 20 -7.94 -5.24 14.52
CA ASP A 20 -8.11 -4.17 13.53
C ASP A 20 -6.77 -3.86 12.84
N LEU A 21 -5.67 -3.84 13.61
CA LEU A 21 -4.33 -3.69 13.03
C LEU A 21 -4.00 -4.86 12.09
N ILE A 22 -4.18 -6.09 12.56
CA ILE A 22 -3.87 -7.31 11.77
C ILE A 22 -4.67 -7.31 10.48
N GLN A 23 -5.99 -7.08 10.57
CA GLN A 23 -6.87 -7.10 9.41
C GLN A 23 -6.53 -5.98 8.43
N SER A 24 -6.25 -4.76 8.92
CA SER A 24 -5.90 -3.63 8.06
C SER A 24 -4.62 -3.89 7.24
N VAL A 25 -3.59 -4.49 7.87
CA VAL A 25 -2.35 -4.87 7.18
C VAL A 25 -2.61 -6.01 6.20
N ALA A 26 -3.36 -7.05 6.59
CA ALA A 26 -3.70 -8.16 5.71
C ALA A 26 -4.45 -7.67 4.46
N ASP A 27 -5.46 -6.83 4.63
CA ASP A 27 -6.24 -6.25 3.54
C ASP A 27 -5.38 -5.37 2.61
N ALA A 28 -4.50 -4.55 3.19
CA ALA A 28 -3.57 -3.73 2.42
C ALA A 28 -2.63 -4.60 1.57
N LEU A 29 -2.08 -5.68 2.14
CA LEU A 29 -1.20 -6.60 1.42
C LEU A 29 -1.93 -7.34 0.29
N GLN A 30 -3.17 -7.79 0.51
CA GLN A 30 -3.97 -8.38 -0.56
C GLN A 30 -4.24 -7.35 -1.67
N TYR A 31 -4.64 -6.13 -1.30
CA TYR A 31 -4.92 -5.06 -2.25
C TYR A 31 -3.71 -4.75 -3.15
N ILE A 32 -2.54 -4.47 -2.57
CA ILE A 32 -1.35 -4.13 -3.37
C ILE A 32 -0.86 -5.29 -4.24
N SER A 33 -1.20 -6.54 -3.88
CA SER A 33 -0.82 -7.71 -4.69
C SER A 33 -1.66 -7.84 -5.96
N TYR A 34 -2.87 -7.30 -6.00
CA TYR A 34 -3.80 -7.43 -7.13
C TYR A 34 -3.88 -6.18 -8.01
N TYR A 35 -3.60 -5.01 -7.44
CA TYR A 35 -3.80 -3.73 -8.12
C TYR A 35 -2.48 -2.98 -8.32
N HIS A 36 -2.23 -2.58 -9.57
CA HIS A 36 -1.27 -1.52 -9.84
C HIS A 36 -1.88 -0.15 -9.49
N PRO A 37 -1.07 0.80 -9.01
CA PRO A 37 -1.49 2.19 -8.82
C PRO A 37 -2.01 2.83 -10.12
N VAL A 38 -2.97 3.76 -9.97
CA VAL A 38 -3.63 4.43 -11.12
C VAL A 38 -2.64 5.26 -11.94
N ASP A 39 -1.70 5.92 -11.28
CA ASP A 39 -0.62 6.69 -11.91
C ASP A 39 0.31 5.80 -12.72
N TYR A 40 0.67 4.61 -12.20
CA TYR A 40 1.45 3.62 -12.95
C TYR A 40 0.73 3.19 -14.24
N ILE A 41 -0.56 2.83 -14.15
CA ILE A 41 -1.34 2.41 -15.32
C ILE A 41 -1.46 3.54 -16.35
N ARG A 42 -1.73 4.77 -15.91
CA ARG A 42 -1.82 5.93 -16.81
C ARG A 42 -0.48 6.21 -17.50
N ALA A 43 0.62 6.14 -16.75
CA ALA A 43 1.96 6.35 -17.31
C ALA A 43 2.33 5.27 -18.33
N LEU A 44 2.05 3.99 -18.02
CA LEU A 44 2.33 2.87 -18.90
C LEU A 44 1.48 2.92 -20.18
N ALA A 45 0.19 3.26 -20.07
CA ALA A 45 -0.68 3.45 -21.22
C ALA A 45 -0.18 4.61 -22.11
N ALA A 46 0.19 5.74 -21.52
CA ALA A 46 0.76 6.87 -22.27
C ALA A 46 2.12 6.54 -22.92
N ALA A 47 2.89 5.61 -22.34
CA ALA A 47 4.12 5.10 -22.94
C ALA A 47 3.82 4.17 -24.13
N TYR A 48 2.87 3.24 -23.96
CA TYR A 48 2.40 2.32 -25.00
C TYR A 48 2.00 3.05 -26.30
N GLU A 49 1.24 4.14 -26.19
CA GLU A 49 0.79 4.93 -27.35
C GLU A 49 1.94 5.59 -28.13
N ARG A 50 3.04 5.92 -27.44
CA ARG A 50 4.20 6.63 -28.04
C ARG A 50 5.33 5.70 -28.47
N GLU A 51 5.35 4.46 -27.96
CA GLU A 51 6.43 3.50 -28.18
C GLU A 51 6.55 3.12 -29.65
N GLN A 52 7.75 3.19 -30.21
CA GLN A 52 8.00 2.93 -31.63
C GLN A 52 8.45 1.49 -31.88
N SER A 53 9.09 0.85 -30.90
CA SER A 53 9.53 -0.54 -30.98
C SER A 53 8.32 -1.49 -30.87
N PRO A 54 8.03 -2.32 -31.89
CA PRO A 54 6.90 -3.23 -31.84
C PRO A 54 6.97 -4.20 -30.65
N ALA A 55 8.15 -4.78 -30.41
CA ALA A 55 8.35 -5.72 -29.30
C ALA A 55 8.15 -5.06 -27.92
N ALA A 56 8.60 -3.82 -27.75
CA ALA A 56 8.41 -3.10 -26.48
C ALA A 56 6.93 -2.71 -26.29
N ARG A 57 6.27 -2.25 -27.36
CA ARG A 57 4.84 -1.94 -27.37
C ARG A 57 4.00 -3.17 -27.00
N ASP A 58 4.31 -4.33 -27.57
CA ASP A 58 3.63 -5.59 -27.25
C ASP A 58 3.84 -6.02 -25.80
N ALA A 59 5.05 -5.86 -25.26
CA ALA A 59 5.34 -6.12 -23.85
C ALA A 59 4.51 -5.22 -22.93
N MET A 60 4.41 -3.92 -23.23
CA MET A 60 3.56 -2.98 -22.46
C MET A 60 2.09 -3.38 -22.53
N ALA A 61 1.58 -3.81 -23.70
CA ALA A 61 0.22 -4.32 -23.83
C ALA A 61 -0.03 -5.53 -22.93
N GLN A 62 0.91 -6.49 -22.88
CA GLN A 62 0.79 -7.65 -21.99
C GLN A 62 0.74 -7.25 -20.51
N ILE A 63 1.55 -6.27 -20.08
CA ILE A 63 1.51 -5.77 -18.70
C ILE A 63 0.15 -5.13 -18.39
N LEU A 64 -0.39 -4.32 -19.31
CA LEU A 64 -1.71 -3.68 -19.15
C LEU A 64 -2.84 -4.71 -19.08
N ILE A 65 -2.83 -5.72 -19.97
CA ILE A 65 -3.81 -6.81 -19.97
C ILE A 65 -3.69 -7.63 -18.68
N ASN A 66 -2.47 -7.97 -18.24
CA ASN A 66 -2.28 -8.68 -16.98
C ASN A 66 -2.79 -7.88 -15.78
N SER A 67 -2.53 -6.57 -15.75
CA SER A 67 -3.03 -5.68 -14.69
C SER A 67 -4.55 -5.74 -14.56
N ARG A 68 -5.25 -5.71 -15.70
CA ARG A 68 -6.72 -5.86 -15.74
C ARG A 68 -7.16 -7.24 -15.25
N MET A 69 -6.56 -8.30 -15.77
CA MET A 69 -6.91 -9.67 -15.38
C MET A 69 -6.70 -9.92 -13.89
N CYS A 70 -5.65 -9.34 -13.30
CA CYS A 70 -5.35 -9.47 -11.87
C CYS A 70 -6.33 -8.72 -10.99
N ALA A 71 -6.70 -7.49 -11.38
CA ALA A 71 -7.70 -6.70 -10.70
C ALA A 71 -9.09 -7.37 -10.72
N GLU A 72 -9.54 -7.88 -11.88
CA GLU A 72 -10.83 -8.55 -12.01
C GLU A 72 -10.84 -9.92 -11.32
N GLY A 73 -9.74 -10.67 -11.43
CA GLY A 73 -9.61 -12.03 -10.89
C GLY A 73 -9.17 -12.11 -9.43
N ARG A 74 -8.82 -10.98 -8.80
CA ARG A 74 -8.23 -10.92 -7.45
C ARG A 74 -7.08 -11.91 -7.27
N ARG A 75 -6.18 -11.92 -8.26
CA ARG A 75 -4.98 -12.77 -8.27
C ARG A 75 -3.73 -11.90 -8.19
N PRO A 76 -2.63 -12.40 -7.61
CA PRO A 76 -1.36 -11.68 -7.60
C PRO A 76 -0.92 -11.29 -9.02
N ILE A 77 -0.46 -10.05 -9.18
CA ILE A 77 0.05 -9.52 -10.45
C ILE A 77 1.30 -10.28 -10.93
N CYS A 78 2.11 -10.75 -9.98
CA CYS A 78 3.34 -11.48 -10.20
C CYS A 78 3.35 -12.79 -9.40
N GLN A 79 4.11 -13.77 -9.87
CA GLN A 79 4.34 -15.03 -9.14
C GLN A 79 5.15 -14.81 -7.86
N ASP A 80 6.11 -13.88 -7.90
CA ASP A 80 6.82 -13.41 -6.72
C ASP A 80 6.07 -12.21 -6.13
N THR A 81 5.57 -12.37 -4.91
CA THR A 81 4.81 -11.34 -4.18
C THR A 81 5.72 -10.42 -3.35
N GLY A 82 7.03 -10.66 -3.39
CA GLY A 82 8.04 -9.85 -2.72
C GLY A 82 8.13 -10.09 -1.22
N ILE A 83 8.81 -9.15 -0.55
CA ILE A 83 9.03 -9.14 0.90
C ILE A 83 8.25 -7.97 1.49
N VAL A 84 7.51 -8.23 2.58
CA VAL A 84 6.79 -7.19 3.30
C VAL A 84 7.78 -6.30 4.04
N THR A 85 7.81 -5.02 3.67
CA THR A 85 8.58 -3.99 4.36
C THR A 85 7.61 -2.97 4.93
N VAL A 86 7.63 -2.76 6.25
CA VAL A 86 6.70 -1.87 6.94
C VAL A 86 7.48 -0.74 7.60
N PHE A 87 7.05 0.49 7.33
CA PHE A 87 7.46 1.67 8.08
C PHE A 87 6.26 2.10 8.92
N LEU A 88 6.44 2.19 10.24
CA LEU A 88 5.37 2.57 11.17
C LEU A 88 5.76 3.85 11.89
N ASP A 89 4.86 4.82 11.86
CA ASP A 89 4.85 5.96 12.77
C ASP A 89 3.73 5.74 13.79
N ILE A 90 4.08 5.62 15.07
CA ILE A 90 3.13 5.36 16.15
C ILE A 90 3.03 6.62 17.01
N GLY A 91 1.82 7.18 17.09
CA GLY A 91 1.54 8.33 17.95
C GLY A 91 1.66 7.98 19.43
N MET A 92 2.14 8.91 20.24
CA MET A 92 2.39 8.72 21.68
C MET A 92 1.12 8.38 22.49
N ASP A 93 -0.06 8.74 21.98
CA ASP A 93 -1.35 8.53 22.64
C ASP A 93 -2.08 7.27 22.16
N VAL A 94 -1.45 6.46 21.31
CA VAL A 94 -1.99 5.16 20.90
C VAL A 94 -1.92 4.18 22.07
N ARG A 95 -3.02 3.48 22.33
CA ARG A 95 -3.13 2.39 23.30
C ARG A 95 -3.48 1.08 22.61
N TRP A 96 -2.85 -0.01 23.04
CA TRP A 96 -3.04 -1.36 22.52
C TRP A 96 -3.78 -2.22 23.54
N ASP A 97 -5.00 -1.79 23.89
CA ASP A 97 -5.77 -2.40 24.98
C ASP A 97 -6.09 -3.87 24.66
N GLY A 98 -5.69 -4.78 25.55
CA GLY A 98 -5.92 -6.21 25.39
C GLY A 98 -5.08 -6.87 24.28
N ALA A 99 -4.04 -6.21 23.76
CA ALA A 99 -3.10 -6.84 22.85
C ALA A 99 -2.35 -8.00 23.54
N THR A 100 -2.23 -9.11 22.83
CA THR A 100 -1.59 -10.34 23.29
C THR A 100 -0.27 -10.61 22.56
N MET A 101 0.01 -9.90 21.47
CA MET A 101 1.21 -10.04 20.65
C MET A 101 2.23 -8.93 20.99
N SER A 102 3.52 -9.27 20.92
CA SER A 102 4.63 -8.33 21.04
C SER A 102 5.69 -8.63 19.98
N VAL A 103 6.61 -7.69 19.77
CA VAL A 103 7.88 -7.96 19.07
C VAL A 103 8.80 -8.72 20.02
N GLU A 104 9.53 -9.71 19.50
CA GLU A 104 10.63 -10.40 20.21
C GLU A 104 11.92 -9.58 20.16
#